data_AF-A0A3D2F431-F1
#
_entry.id   AF-A0A3D2F431-F1
#
_cell.length_a   1.000
_cell.length_b   1.000
_cell.length_c   1.000
_cell.angle_alpha   90.00
_cell.angle_beta   90.00
_cell.angle_gamma   90.00
#
_symmetry.space_group_name_H-M   'P 1'
#
loop_
_entity.id
_entity.type
_entity.pdbx_description
1 polymer ?
#
loop_
_entity_poly.entity_id
_entity_poly.type
_entity_poly.pdbx_seq_one_letter_code
_entity_poly.pdbx_strand_id
1 'polypeptide(L)'
;PKETSSMQLSFLAFLTLVPASMILSWGAKTPWIAPTQTIWLLVIGATIITALAYYAIVAAMRVGEISFVTPFRYTRLVFALIFGIVIFGERPDVLTLTGSAIIVLSGIYTVWRERRIKQAI
;
A
#
# COMPACT_ATOMS: atom_id res chain seq x y z
N PRO A 1 -4.00 7.37 19.48
CA PRO A 1 -4.73 8.11 20.55
C PRO A 1 -5.81 7.20 21.15
N LYS A 2 -5.81 7.00 22.47
CA LYS A 2 -6.67 6.01 23.14
C LYS A 2 -8.18 6.34 23.12
N GLU A 3 -8.57 7.49 22.56
CA GLU A 3 -9.96 7.97 22.55
C GLU A 3 -10.61 8.01 21.15
N THR A 4 -9.84 7.83 20.07
CA THR A 4 -10.42 7.86 18.72
C THR A 4 -10.95 6.48 18.36
N SER A 5 -12.27 6.34 18.22
CA SER A 5 -12.90 5.11 17.71
C SER A 5 -12.36 4.79 16.32
N SER A 6 -12.03 3.53 16.04
CA SER A 6 -11.56 3.08 14.73
C SER A 6 -12.52 3.47 13.60
N MET A 7 -13.82 3.53 13.91
CA MET A 7 -14.85 3.99 12.99
C MET A 7 -14.72 5.49 12.67
N GLN A 8 -14.42 6.33 13.66
CA GLN A 8 -14.20 7.77 13.46
C GLN A 8 -12.94 8.02 12.62
N LEU A 9 -11.84 7.31 12.92
CA LEU A 9 -10.60 7.44 12.16
C LEU A 9 -10.80 7.05 10.69
N SER A 10 -11.50 5.93 10.46
CA SER A 10 -11.77 5.43 9.10
C SER A 10 -12.72 6.38 8.36
N PHE A 11 -13.80 6.81 9.01
CA PHE A 11 -14.75 7.76 8.44
C PHE A 11 -14.06 9.07 8.04
N LEU A 12 -13.23 9.65 8.92
CA LEU A 12 -12.48 10.87 8.62
C LEU A 12 -11.48 10.65 7.46
N ALA A 13 -10.79 9.52 7.43
CA ALA A 13 -9.87 9.19 6.33
C ALA A 13 -10.58 9.00 4.99
N PHE A 14 -11.80 8.46 4.96
CA PHE A 14 -12.61 8.41 3.74
C PHE A 14 -13.21 9.77 3.38
N LEU A 15 -13.59 10.56 4.37
CA LEU A 15 -14.12 11.91 4.16
C LEU A 15 -13.10 12.80 3.47
N THR A 16 -11.81 12.66 3.77
CA THR A 16 -10.74 13.45 3.11
C THR A 16 -10.52 13.09 1.64
N LEU A 17 -10.96 11.90 1.18
CA LEU A 17 -10.91 11.56 -0.24
C LEU A 17 -11.83 12.43 -1.10
N VAL A 18 -12.97 12.86 -0.55
CA VAL A 18 -13.96 13.69 -1.28
C VAL A 18 -13.37 15.04 -1.70
N PRO A 19 -12.87 15.90 -0.78
CA PRO A 19 -12.27 17.17 -1.17
C PRO A 19 -11.01 16.98 -2.01
N ALA A 20 -10.19 15.95 -1.73
CA ALA A 20 -9.01 15.64 -2.55
C ALA A 20 -9.42 15.34 -4.01
N SER A 21 -10.46 14.53 -4.20
CA SER A 21 -10.99 14.21 -5.54
C SER A 21 -11.58 15.43 -6.24
N MET A 22 -12.29 16.30 -5.50
CA MET A 22 -12.83 17.55 -6.05
C MET A 22 -11.73 18.51 -6.50
N ILE A 23 -10.66 18.66 -5.72
CA ILE A 23 -9.50 19.50 -6.06
C ILE A 23 -8.80 18.98 -7.33
N LEU A 24 -8.55 17.66 -7.39
CA LEU A 24 -7.94 17.04 -8.57
C LEU A 24 -8.81 17.18 -9.81
N SER A 25 -10.13 17.01 -9.67
CA SER A 25 -11.10 17.15 -10.77
C SER A 25 -11.22 18.59 -11.27
N TRP A 26 -11.15 19.58 -10.38
CA TRP A 26 -11.11 20.99 -10.80
C TRP A 26 -9.83 21.30 -11.59
N GLY A 27 -8.67 20.83 -11.11
CA GLY A 27 -7.40 21.03 -11.82
C GLY A 27 -7.32 20.31 -13.17
N ALA A 28 -7.98 19.15 -13.27
CA ALA A 28 -8.02 18.36 -14.49
C ALA A 28 -9.04 18.95 -15.49
N LYS A 29 -8.56 19.64 -16.52
CA LYS A 29 -9.39 20.12 -17.65
C LYS A 29 -9.92 18.99 -18.55
N THR A 30 -10.03 17.78 -18.03
CA THR A 30 -10.50 16.59 -18.75
C THR A 30 -12.01 16.46 -18.59
N PRO A 31 -12.77 16.20 -19.67
CA PRO A 31 -14.20 15.94 -19.56
C PRO A 31 -14.45 14.68 -18.73
N TRP A 32 -15.57 14.66 -18.01
CA TRP A 32 -16.00 13.48 -17.26
C TRP A 32 -16.28 12.32 -18.22
N ILE A 33 -15.58 11.20 -18.03
CA ILE A 33 -15.78 9.96 -18.80
C ILE A 33 -16.37 8.93 -17.85
N ALA A 34 -17.59 8.48 -18.13
CA ALA A 34 -18.22 7.41 -17.36
C ALA A 34 -17.38 6.12 -17.48
N PRO A 35 -17.08 5.41 -16.37
CA PRO A 35 -16.33 4.17 -16.44
C PRO A 35 -17.10 3.11 -17.23
N THR A 36 -16.39 2.39 -18.11
CA THR A 36 -16.96 1.24 -18.82
C THR A 36 -17.20 0.07 -17.87
N GLN A 37 -17.99 -0.93 -18.30
CA GLN A 37 -18.24 -2.15 -17.51
C GLN A 37 -16.94 -2.84 -17.08
N THR A 38 -15.94 -2.88 -17.96
CA THR A 38 -14.61 -3.44 -17.66
C THR A 38 -13.92 -2.68 -16.55
N ILE A 39 -13.95 -1.35 -16.56
CA ILE A 39 -13.34 -0.53 -15.51
C ILE A 39 -14.06 -0.75 -14.18
N TRP A 40 -15.39 -0.83 -14.18
CA TRP A 40 -16.16 -1.16 -12.98
C TRP A 40 -15.77 -2.51 -12.38
N LEU A 41 -15.64 -3.54 -13.22
CA LEU A 41 -15.20 -4.87 -12.77
C LEU A 41 -13.79 -4.83 -12.15
N LEU A 42 -12.86 -4.11 -12.78
CA LEU A 42 -11.51 -3.94 -12.25
C LEU A 42 -11.50 -3.21 -10.91
N VAL A 43 -12.28 -2.13 -10.77
CA VAL A 43 -12.38 -1.36 -9.52
C VAL A 43 -12.98 -2.20 -8.40
N ILE A 44 -14.06 -2.95 -8.67
CA ILE A 44 -14.68 -3.84 -7.69
C ILE A 44 -13.69 -4.95 -7.27
N GLY A 45 -13.04 -5.59 -8.25
CA GLY A 45 -12.03 -6.63 -7.99
C GLY A 45 -10.86 -6.11 -7.16
N ALA A 46 -10.30 -4.96 -7.53
CA ALA A 46 -9.20 -4.32 -6.80
C ALA A 46 -9.62 -3.95 -5.36
N THR A 47 -10.85 -3.47 -5.17
CA THR A 47 -11.39 -3.11 -3.85
C THR A 47 -11.52 -4.34 -2.96
N ILE A 48 -12.08 -5.44 -3.48
CA ILE A 48 -12.25 -6.70 -2.73
C ILE A 48 -10.87 -7.27 -2.34
N ILE A 49 -9.94 -7.36 -3.30
CA ILE A 49 -8.59 -7.88 -3.05
C ILE A 49 -7.87 -7.02 -2.02
N THR A 50 -7.97 -5.69 -2.13
CA THR A 50 -7.35 -4.77 -1.18
C THR A 50 -7.94 -4.93 0.22
N ALA A 51 -9.26 -5.04 0.35
CA ALA A 51 -9.91 -5.26 1.62
C ALA A 51 -9.47 -6.57 2.29
N LEU A 52 -9.41 -7.66 1.53
CA LEU A 52 -8.93 -8.96 2.01
C LEU A 52 -7.45 -8.92 2.41
N ALA A 53 -6.60 -8.28 1.60
CA ALA A 53 -5.19 -8.12 1.92
C ALA A 53 -4.98 -7.32 3.21
N TYR A 54 -5.71 -6.22 3.40
CA TYR A 54 -5.64 -5.44 4.64
C TYR A 54 -6.17 -6.22 5.84
N TYR A 55 -7.26 -6.97 5.69
CA TYR A 55 -7.76 -7.83 6.76
C TYR A 55 -6.69 -8.85 7.18
N ALA A 56 -6.03 -9.51 6.22
CA ALA A 56 -4.97 -10.47 6.49
C ALA A 56 -3.77 -9.83 7.21
N ILE A 57 -3.36 -8.62 6.81
CA ILE A 57 -2.28 -7.87 7.48
C ILE A 57 -2.68 -7.53 8.92
N VAL A 58 -3.90 -7.06 9.14
CA VAL A 58 -4.39 -6.73 10.50
C VAL A 58 -4.48 -7.99 11.36
N ALA A 59 -4.95 -9.11 10.80
CA ALA A 59 -4.98 -10.39 11.49
C ALA A 59 -3.57 -10.86 11.87
N ALA A 60 -2.61 -10.79 10.94
CA ALA A 60 -1.21 -11.14 11.20
C ALA A 60 -0.60 -10.28 12.31
N MET A 61 -0.91 -8.97 12.34
CA MET A 61 -0.47 -8.05 13.40
C MET A 61 -1.10 -8.33 14.77
N ARG A 62 -2.26 -9.01 14.82
CA ARG A 62 -2.94 -9.37 16.08
C ARG A 62 -2.41 -10.66 16.69
N VAL A 63 -1.94 -11.59 15.86
CA VAL A 63 -1.49 -12.92 16.29
C VAL A 63 0.05 -12.99 16.39
N GLY A 64 0.77 -12.27 15.53
CA GLY A 64 2.22 -12.25 15.48
C GLY A 64 2.84 -11.00 16.12
N GLU A 65 4.14 -11.06 16.38
CA GLU A 65 4.91 -9.89 16.81
C GLU A 65 4.94 -8.83 15.72
N ILE A 66 4.62 -7.59 16.08
CA ILE A 66 4.58 -6.45 15.15
C ILE A 66 5.93 -6.25 14.44
N SER A 67 7.04 -6.44 15.16
CA SER A 67 8.42 -6.41 14.64
C SER A 67 8.56 -7.36 13.45
N PHE A 68 8.16 -8.62 13.61
CA PHE A 68 8.25 -9.62 12.57
C PHE A 68 7.35 -9.35 11.34
N VAL A 69 6.15 -8.82 11.56
CA VAL A 69 5.16 -8.59 10.49
C VAL A 69 5.46 -7.32 9.68
N THR A 70 6.06 -6.30 10.31
CA THR A 70 6.31 -5.00 9.70
C THR A 70 7.17 -5.06 8.42
N PRO A 71 8.27 -5.84 8.35
CA PRO A 71 9.06 -6.01 7.14
C PRO A 71 8.27 -6.47 5.91
N PHE A 72 7.26 -7.32 6.09
CA PHE A 72 6.41 -7.81 5.00
C PHE A 72 5.55 -6.70 4.39
N ARG A 73 5.28 -5.61 5.11
CA ARG A 73 4.57 -4.46 4.54
C ARG A 73 5.40 -3.72 3.50
N TYR A 74 6.74 -3.82 3.56
CA TYR A 74 7.63 -3.20 2.59
C TYR A 74 7.81 -4.01 1.31
N THR A 75 7.57 -5.33 1.34
CA THR A 75 7.66 -6.18 0.13
C THR A 75 6.65 -5.78 -0.94
N ARG A 76 5.53 -5.15 -0.55
CA ARG A 76 4.55 -4.58 -1.50
C ARG A 76 5.18 -3.66 -2.53
N LEU A 77 6.26 -2.95 -2.17
CA LEU A 77 6.95 -2.04 -3.08
C LEU A 77 7.69 -2.81 -4.17
N VAL A 78 8.30 -3.95 -3.83
CA VAL A 78 8.96 -4.84 -4.79
C VAL A 78 7.95 -5.37 -5.79
N PHE A 79 6.81 -5.88 -5.28
CA PHE A 79 5.73 -6.36 -6.14
C PHE A 79 5.14 -5.25 -6.99
N ALA A 80 4.93 -4.05 -6.44
CA ALA A 80 4.45 -2.89 -7.20
C ALA A 80 5.39 -2.53 -8.35
N LEU A 81 6.71 -2.51 -8.11
CA LEU A 81 7.71 -2.27 -9.16
C LEU A 81 7.67 -3.35 -10.25
N ILE A 82 7.62 -4.63 -9.84
CA ILE A 82 7.54 -5.76 -10.78
C ILE A 82 6.27 -5.65 -11.63
N PHE A 83 5.12 -5.42 -11.01
CA PHE A 83 3.86 -5.29 -11.74
C PHE A 83 3.82 -4.01 -12.61
N GLY A 84 4.41 -2.91 -12.15
CA GLY A 84 4.63 -1.68 -12.94
C GLY A 84 5.34 -1.98 -14.25
N ILE A 85 6.47 -2.69 -14.18
CA ILE A 85 7.26 -3.05 -15.36
C ILE A 85 6.52 -4.07 -16.24
N VAL A 86 6.01 -5.15 -15.66
CA VAL A 86 5.48 -6.30 -16.41
C VAL A 86 4.09 -6.05 -16.98
N ILE A 87 3.19 -5.44 -16.21
CA ILE A 87 1.78 -5.22 -16.60
C ILE A 87 1.63 -3.88 -17.32
N PHE A 88 2.26 -2.82 -16.80
CA PHE A 88 2.08 -1.46 -17.31
C PHE A 88 3.20 -1.01 -18.25
N GLY A 89 4.26 -1.81 -18.41
CA GLY A 89 5.38 -1.47 -19.30
C GLY A 89 6.19 -0.27 -18.82
N GLU A 90 6.12 0.07 -17.53
CA GLU A 90 6.83 1.20 -16.96
C GLU A 90 8.34 0.99 -17.07
N ARG A 91 9.06 2.05 -17.45
CA ARG A 91 10.52 2.10 -17.49
C ARG A 91 11.01 2.95 -16.32
N PRO A 92 11.26 2.35 -15.14
CA PRO A 92 11.73 3.10 -13.99
C PRO A 92 13.08 3.74 -14.30
N ASP A 93 13.20 5.01 -13.95
CA ASP A 93 14.42 5.77 -14.11
C ASP A 93 15.44 5.43 -13.01
N VAL A 94 16.65 5.96 -13.14
CA VAL A 94 17.75 5.70 -12.20
C VAL A 94 17.36 6.11 -10.78
N LEU A 95 16.59 7.18 -10.61
CA LEU A 95 16.13 7.64 -9.29
C LEU A 95 15.12 6.66 -8.67
N THR A 96 14.14 6.18 -9.44
CA THR A 96 13.17 5.19 -8.97
C THR A 96 13.87 3.89 -8.57
N LEU A 97 14.81 3.42 -9.39
CA LEU A 97 15.60 2.23 -9.08
C LEU A 97 16.43 2.42 -7.81
N THR A 98 17.10 3.55 -7.66
CA THR A 98 17.93 3.85 -6.48
C THR A 98 17.06 3.91 -5.21
N GLY A 99 15.95 4.65 -5.24
CA GLY A 99 15.01 4.74 -4.12
C GLY A 99 14.41 3.39 -3.74
N SER A 100 14.01 2.61 -4.75
CA SER A 100 13.49 1.25 -4.52
C SER A 100 14.54 0.33 -3.89
N ALA A 101 15.80 0.39 -4.36
CA ALA A 101 16.90 -0.38 -3.80
C ALA A 101 17.14 -0.05 -2.32
N ILE A 102 17.12 1.23 -1.94
CA ILE A 102 17.26 1.66 -0.54
C ILE A 102 16.14 1.05 0.33
N ILE A 103 14.89 1.10 -0.14
CA ILE A 103 13.75 0.56 0.61
C ILE A 103 13.86 -0.95 0.76
N VAL A 104 14.23 -1.66 -0.30
CA VAL A 104 14.43 -3.12 -0.28
C VAL A 104 15.56 -3.52 0.67
N LEU A 105 16.71 -2.85 0.58
CA LEU A 105 17.85 -3.11 1.46
C LEU A 105 17.51 -2.85 2.94
N SER A 106 16.76 -1.79 3.23
CA SER A 106 16.27 -1.50 4.58
C SER A 106 15.33 -2.60 5.10
N GLY A 107 14.44 -3.11 4.25
CA GLY A 107 13.57 -4.23 4.57
C GLY A 107 14.35 -5.51 4.90
N ILE A 108 15.33 -5.87 4.05
CA ILE A 108 16.21 -7.03 4.26
C ILE A 108 17.02 -6.87 5.55
N TYR A 109 17.60 -5.70 5.77
CA TYR A 109 18.37 -5.40 6.98
C TYR A 109 17.52 -5.53 8.25
N THR A 110 16.26 -5.08 8.22
CA THR A 110 15.34 -5.20 9.36
C THR A 110 15.08 -6.65 9.72
N VAL A 111 14.78 -7.51 8.73
CA VAL A 111 14.58 -8.95 8.95
C VAL A 111 15.85 -9.62 9.49
N TRP A 112 17.01 -9.27 8.92
CA TRP A 112 18.29 -9.83 9.34
C TRP A 112 18.65 -9.42 10.78
N ARG A 113 18.44 -8.15 11.14
CA ARG A 113 18.66 -7.61 12.48
C ARG A 113 17.75 -8.29 13.51
N GLU A 114 16.47 -8.46 13.21
CA GLU A 114 15.52 -9.12 14.12
C GLU A 114 15.89 -10.58 14.38
N ARG A 115 16.32 -11.30 13.35
CA ARG A 115 16.83 -12.67 13.50
C ARG A 115 18.04 -12.72 14.43
N ARG A 116 18.99 -11.78 14.30
CA ARG A 116 20.15 -11.71 15.20
C ARG A 116 19.78 -11.38 16.64
N ILE A 117 18.85 -10.46 16.87
CA ILE A 117 18.40 -10.11 18.22
C ILE A 117 17.72 -11.30 18.88
N LYS A 118 16.86 -12.04 18.15
CA LYS A 118 16.22 -13.25 18.67
C LYS A 118 17.17 -14.41 18.94
N GLN A 119 18.36 -14.43 18.34
CA GLN A 119 19.40 -15.44 18.58
C GLN A 119 20.34 -15.08 19.75
N ALA A 120 20.36 -13.81 20.17
CA ALA A 120 21.21 -13.31 21.25
C ALA A 120 20.51 -13.32 22.63
N ILE A 121 19.22 -13.61 22.65
CA ILE A 121 18.39 -13.83 23.85
C ILE A 121 18.19 -15.34 23.99
#